data_AF-A0A9Q0PSW1-F1
#
_entry.id   AF-A0A9Q0PSW1-F1
#
_cell.length_a   1.000
_cell.length_b   1.000
_cell.length_c   1.000
_cell.angle_alpha   90.00
_cell.angle_beta   90.00
_cell.angle_gamma   90.00
#
_symmetry.space_group_name_H-M   'P 1'
#
loop_
_entity.id
_entity.type
_entity.pdbx_description
1 polymer ?
#
loop_
_entity_poly.entity_id
_entity_poly.type
_entity_poly.pdbx_seq_one_letter_code
_entity_poly.pdbx_strand_id
1 'polypeptide(L)'
;MIATNIMNLLVIVPNGSVTIATSLFDTLIYSETLLKLNFCCNVIGDPSLSLKQRALVTDAARALDKAKMMRFDEKSGNFYCTELGRIASHFYIQYSSVETYNEMLRRHMNDSEVIDMVAHSSEFENIVVREEEQNELEMLLRSSCPLEVKGGPSNKHGKISILIQLYISHGSIDTFSLVSDAAYISASLARIMRALFEICLRRGWSEMSLFMLEYCKAVDRQIWPHQHPLRQFDKDLSSEILRKLEEQAYDLDHLQEMEEKDIGTLIRYAPGGRLVKQYLKYFPRIQLSATVSPITRTVLKLDLLIIPEFIWKDRFHGTAQRWWILVEDSENDHIYHSELLTLTKRMMRGDPHKLSFTVPIFEPHPPQYYIRAVSDSWLHAESFYTISFHNLTLPEARTSHTELLDLKPLPVSSLGNNKYEALYNFSHFNPIQTQIFHILYHTDNNVLLGAPTGSGKTISAELAMLRLFNTQPDMKVIYIAPMKAIVRERMNDWRKHLVAQLGKKMRIQIVCTKVSIQRRMEIRGPN
;
A
#
# COMPACT_ATOMS: atom_id res chain seq x y z
N MET A 1 26.49 -10.05 3.70
CA MET A 1 26.28 -11.06 2.62
C MET A 1 25.30 -12.16 3.02
N ILE A 2 25.59 -13.01 4.02
CA ILE A 2 24.67 -14.11 4.44
C ILE A 2 23.29 -13.56 4.87
N ALA A 3 23.27 -12.51 5.69
CA ALA A 3 22.03 -11.84 6.11
C ALA A 3 21.19 -11.33 4.92
N THR A 4 21.83 -10.65 3.96
CA THR A 4 21.19 -10.17 2.72
C THR A 4 20.63 -11.32 1.89
N ASN A 5 21.37 -12.43 1.77
CA ASN A 5 20.93 -13.61 1.03
C ASN A 5 19.72 -14.30 1.69
N ILE A 6 19.72 -14.40 3.03
CA ILE A 6 18.59 -14.94 3.80
C ILE A 6 17.32 -14.10 3.55
N MET A 7 17.45 -12.76 3.55
CA MET A 7 16.32 -11.87 3.27
C MET A 7 15.81 -12.00 1.83
N ASN A 8 16.71 -12.11 0.85
CA ASN A 8 16.30 -12.35 -0.54
C ASN A 8 15.54 -13.66 -0.69
N LEU A 9 15.96 -14.72 0.01
CA LEU A 9 15.27 -16.01 0.04
C LEU A 9 13.90 -15.93 0.73
N LEU A 10 13.79 -15.22 1.85
CA LEU A 10 12.54 -15.07 2.60
C LEU A 10 11.46 -14.29 1.84
N VAL A 11 11.86 -13.36 0.95
CA VAL A 11 10.91 -12.56 0.15
C VAL A 11 10.36 -13.32 -1.06
N ILE A 12 11.10 -14.32 -1.56
CA ILE A 12 10.67 -15.14 -2.72
C ILE A 12 9.60 -16.16 -2.32
N VAL A 13 9.51 -16.56 -1.05
CA VAL A 13 8.52 -17.54 -0.59
C VAL A 13 7.16 -16.84 -0.40
N PRO A 14 6.14 -17.10 -1.26
CA PRO A 14 4.92 -16.27 -1.33
C PRO A 14 4.01 -16.36 -0.10
N ASN A 15 4.24 -17.35 0.76
CA ASN A 15 3.54 -17.54 2.02
C ASN A 15 4.57 -17.31 3.11
N GLY A 16 4.39 -16.30 3.96
CA GLY A 16 5.28 -15.89 5.07
C GLY A 16 5.51 -16.97 6.13
N SER A 17 6.03 -18.11 5.70
CA SER A 17 6.19 -19.38 6.39
C SER A 17 7.29 -20.13 5.65
N VAL A 18 8.51 -19.56 5.64
CA VAL A 18 9.68 -20.44 5.75
C VAL A 18 9.65 -20.95 7.19
N THR A 19 8.74 -21.90 7.45
CA THR A 19 8.34 -22.30 8.81
C THR A 19 9.38 -23.15 9.50
N ILE A 20 10.49 -23.47 8.84
CA ILE A 20 11.53 -24.24 9.48
C ILE A 20 12.83 -23.81 8.82
N ALA A 21 13.81 -23.50 9.67
CA ALA A 21 15.19 -23.31 9.27
C ALA A 21 15.67 -24.40 8.27
N THR A 22 15.05 -25.60 8.21
CA THR A 22 15.30 -26.67 7.23
C THR A 22 15.14 -26.28 5.77
N SER A 23 14.16 -25.46 5.37
CA SER A 23 14.04 -25.09 3.94
C SER A 23 15.06 -24.04 3.50
N LEU A 24 15.46 -23.13 4.41
CA LEU A 24 16.63 -22.26 4.21
C LEU A 24 17.94 -23.06 4.27
N PHE A 25 18.03 -24.08 5.13
CA PHE A 25 19.16 -25.02 5.19
C PHE A 25 19.33 -25.71 3.83
N ASP A 26 18.26 -26.29 3.27
CA ASP A 26 18.33 -26.99 1.98
C ASP A 26 18.67 -26.08 0.80
N THR A 27 18.27 -24.80 0.85
CA THR A 27 18.53 -23.84 -0.25
C THR A 27 19.94 -23.24 -0.17
N LEU A 28 20.48 -23.00 1.04
CA LEU A 28 21.85 -22.52 1.23
C LEU A 28 22.90 -23.58 0.89
N ILE A 29 22.55 -24.87 0.95
CA ILE A 29 23.40 -26.01 0.56
C ILE A 29 23.91 -25.92 -0.89
N TYR A 30 23.17 -25.26 -1.79
CA TYR A 30 23.54 -25.19 -3.21
C TYR A 30 24.29 -23.92 -3.63
N SER A 31 24.48 -22.95 -2.72
CA SER A 31 25.30 -21.77 -3.04
C SER A 31 26.78 -22.07 -2.82
N GLU A 32 27.59 -21.84 -3.86
CA GLU A 32 29.06 -22.09 -3.92
C GLU A 32 29.87 -21.53 -2.74
N THR A 33 29.27 -20.68 -1.90
CA THR A 33 29.89 -20.05 -0.74
C THR A 33 30.29 -21.06 0.35
N LEU A 34 29.58 -22.19 0.48
CA LEU A 34 29.94 -23.24 1.45
C LEU A 34 31.00 -24.22 0.93
N LEU A 35 31.11 -24.42 -0.38
CA LEU A 35 32.17 -25.25 -0.98
C LEU A 35 33.58 -24.67 -0.75
N LYS A 36 33.70 -23.35 -0.61
CA LYS A 36 34.97 -22.67 -0.28
C LYS A 36 35.34 -22.67 1.21
N LEU A 37 34.42 -23.03 2.10
CA LEU A 37 34.67 -23.15 3.55
C LEU A 37 35.31 -24.49 3.96
N ASN A 38 35.62 -25.36 2.99
CA ASN A 38 36.28 -26.66 3.15
C ASN A 38 37.73 -26.63 3.73
N PHE A 39 38.21 -25.51 4.27
CA PHE A 39 39.58 -25.35 4.77
C PHE A 39 39.74 -25.20 6.30
N CYS A 40 38.69 -25.43 7.10
CA CYS A 40 38.82 -25.36 8.57
C CYS A 40 38.61 -26.69 9.30
N CYS A 41 39.46 -26.91 10.30
CA CYS A 41 39.74 -28.10 11.11
C CYS A 41 38.57 -28.76 11.88
N ASN A 42 37.30 -28.47 11.55
CA ASN A 42 36.12 -28.91 12.31
C ASN A 42 35.35 -30.09 11.69
N VAL A 43 35.80 -30.63 10.56
CA VAL A 43 35.11 -31.71 9.83
C VAL A 43 35.06 -33.03 10.61
N ILE A 44 35.96 -33.24 11.57
CA ILE A 44 36.07 -34.49 12.35
C ILE A 44 34.88 -34.66 13.32
N GLY A 45 34.30 -33.57 13.83
CA GLY A 45 33.18 -33.58 14.79
C GLY A 45 31.80 -33.31 14.19
N ASP A 46 31.72 -32.77 12.98
CA ASP A 46 30.48 -32.51 12.24
C ASP A 46 30.71 -32.76 10.73
N PRO A 47 30.69 -34.02 10.28
CA PRO A 47 30.95 -34.38 8.89
C PRO A 47 29.92 -33.80 7.90
N SER A 48 28.74 -33.48 8.41
CA SER A 48 27.63 -32.89 7.65
C SER A 48 27.65 -31.35 7.62
N LEU A 49 28.50 -30.72 8.45
CA LEU A 49 28.51 -29.27 8.74
C LEU A 49 27.17 -28.68 9.22
N SER A 50 26.21 -29.51 9.61
CA SER A 50 24.85 -29.09 9.97
C SER A 50 24.83 -28.20 11.22
N LEU A 51 25.69 -28.45 12.20
CA LEU A 51 25.79 -27.64 13.41
C LEU A 51 26.43 -26.29 13.11
N LYS A 52 27.49 -26.27 12.30
CA LYS A 52 28.15 -25.01 11.90
C LYS A 52 27.23 -24.14 11.06
N GLN A 53 26.48 -24.74 10.13
CA GLN A 53 25.46 -24.05 9.33
C GLN A 53 24.35 -23.47 10.20
N ARG A 54 23.82 -24.26 11.15
CA ARG A 54 22.81 -23.79 12.09
C ARG A 54 23.29 -22.61 12.91
N ALA A 55 24.54 -22.63 13.39
CA ALA A 55 25.12 -21.50 14.09
C ALA A 55 25.17 -20.24 13.20
N LEU A 56 25.67 -20.35 11.97
CA LEU A 56 25.76 -19.22 11.04
C LEU A 56 24.39 -18.62 10.69
N VAL A 57 23.39 -19.46 10.43
CA VAL A 57 22.02 -19.01 10.15
C VAL A 57 21.41 -18.34 11.38
N THR A 58 21.63 -18.90 12.57
CA THR A 58 21.13 -18.34 13.83
C THR A 58 21.75 -16.97 14.10
N ASP A 59 23.06 -16.82 13.91
CA ASP A 59 23.75 -15.54 14.11
C ASP A 59 23.32 -14.48 13.10
N ALA A 60 23.13 -14.87 11.83
CA ALA A 60 22.59 -13.99 10.81
C ALA A 60 21.13 -13.57 11.10
N ALA A 61 20.30 -14.50 11.58
CA ALA A 61 18.91 -14.21 11.96
C ALA A 61 18.83 -13.26 13.16
N ARG A 62 19.71 -13.42 14.16
CA ARG A 62 19.82 -12.48 15.30
C ARG A 62 20.20 -11.08 14.83
N ALA A 63 21.16 -10.97 13.92
CA ALA A 63 21.55 -9.67 13.36
C ALA A 63 20.36 -9.02 12.63
N LEU A 64 19.69 -9.76 11.74
CA LEU A 64 18.52 -9.27 11.01
C LEU A 64 17.35 -8.86 11.93
N ASP A 65 17.12 -9.58 13.03
CA ASP A 65 16.10 -9.20 14.02
C ASP A 65 16.50 -7.94 14.81
N LYS A 66 17.78 -7.82 15.18
CA LYS A 66 18.31 -6.60 15.81
C LYS A 66 18.10 -5.37 14.90
N ALA A 67 18.31 -5.51 13.59
CA ALA A 67 18.04 -4.45 12.62
C ALA A 67 16.56 -4.32 12.21
N LYS A 68 15.64 -5.03 12.87
CA LYS A 68 14.18 -5.01 12.62
C LYS A 68 13.78 -5.41 11.20
N MET A 69 14.64 -6.12 10.46
CA MET A 69 14.37 -6.61 9.10
C MET A 69 13.59 -7.94 9.10
N MET A 70 13.66 -8.67 10.20
CA MET A 70 12.85 -9.86 10.45
C MET A 70 12.53 -9.95 11.94
N ARG A 71 11.64 -10.85 12.34
CA ARG A 71 11.51 -11.33 13.72
C ARG A 71 11.96 -12.77 13.78
N PHE A 72 12.84 -13.07 14.73
CA PHE A 72 13.36 -14.41 14.93
C PHE A 72 12.94 -14.95 16.29
N ASP A 73 12.11 -15.99 16.30
CA ASP A 73 11.77 -16.69 17.54
C ASP A 73 12.78 -17.82 17.76
N GLU A 74 13.74 -17.60 18.66
CA GLU A 74 14.81 -18.57 18.96
C GLU A 74 14.27 -19.92 19.47
N LYS A 75 13.09 -19.92 20.12
CA LYS A 75 12.52 -21.16 20.71
C LYS A 75 11.97 -22.07 19.64
N SER A 76 11.18 -21.51 18.71
CA SER A 76 10.59 -22.28 17.60
C SER A 76 11.52 -22.40 16.40
N GLY A 77 12.51 -21.51 16.26
CA GLY A 77 13.33 -21.38 15.06
C GLY A 77 12.61 -20.70 13.90
N ASN A 78 11.46 -20.06 14.16
CA ASN A 78 10.63 -19.43 13.13
C ASN A 78 11.11 -18.02 12.78
N PHE A 79 10.93 -17.68 11.52
CA PHE A 79 11.24 -16.37 10.95
C PHE A 79 9.96 -15.67 10.48
N TYR A 80 9.80 -14.40 10.84
CA TYR A 80 8.71 -13.57 10.33
C TYR A 80 9.30 -12.35 9.64
N CYS A 81 9.04 -12.21 8.34
CA CYS A 81 9.54 -11.08 7.56
C CYS A 81 8.83 -9.79 7.97
N THR A 82 9.58 -8.70 8.18
CA THR A 82 9.00 -7.36 8.38
C THR A 82 8.91 -6.61 7.05
N GLU A 83 8.06 -5.59 6.98
CA GLU A 83 8.00 -4.70 5.80
C GLU A 83 9.36 -4.04 5.50
N LEU A 84 10.10 -3.64 6.55
CA LEU A 84 11.45 -3.09 6.38
C LEU A 84 12.39 -4.09 5.67
N GLY A 85 12.34 -5.35 6.08
CA GLY A 85 13.10 -6.41 5.43
C GLY A 85 12.69 -6.67 3.98
N ARG A 86 11.38 -6.61 3.69
CA ARG A 86 10.85 -6.73 2.32
C ARG A 86 11.36 -5.62 1.42
N ILE A 87 11.29 -4.37 1.88
CA ILE A 87 11.76 -3.19 1.14
C ILE A 87 13.27 -3.32 0.87
N ALA A 88 14.06 -3.59 1.91
CA ALA A 88 15.50 -3.70 1.77
C ALA A 88 15.91 -4.80 0.77
N SER A 89 15.24 -5.95 0.80
CA SER A 89 15.43 -7.03 -0.17
C SER A 89 15.02 -6.60 -1.59
N HIS A 90 13.84 -5.98 -1.73
CA HIS A 90 13.31 -5.52 -3.02
C HIS A 90 14.24 -4.53 -3.74
N PHE A 91 14.86 -3.62 -2.99
CA PHE A 91 15.79 -2.62 -3.52
C PHE A 91 17.28 -3.01 -3.38
N TYR A 92 17.56 -4.25 -2.99
CA TYR A 92 18.91 -4.79 -2.84
C TYR A 92 19.81 -3.97 -1.88
N ILE A 93 19.22 -3.41 -0.82
CA ILE A 93 19.91 -2.60 0.18
C ILE A 93 20.70 -3.49 1.14
N GLN A 94 21.93 -3.09 1.45
CA GLN A 94 22.75 -3.82 2.40
C GLN A 94 22.18 -3.74 3.82
N TYR A 95 22.32 -4.82 4.59
CA TYR A 95 21.89 -4.90 5.99
C TYR A 95 22.45 -3.76 6.86
N SER A 96 23.74 -3.46 6.71
CA SER A 96 24.42 -2.41 7.46
C SER A 96 23.88 -1.03 7.12
N SER A 97 23.50 -0.76 5.86
CA SER A 97 22.81 0.49 5.52
C SER A 97 21.45 0.60 6.19
N VAL A 98 20.71 -0.51 6.33
CA VAL A 98 19.43 -0.52 7.06
C VAL A 98 19.63 -0.22 8.55
N GLU A 99 20.71 -0.70 9.17
CA GLU A 99 21.08 -0.29 10.54
C GLU A 99 21.32 1.22 10.62
N THR A 100 22.13 1.77 9.71
CA THR A 100 22.36 3.23 9.62
C THR A 100 21.06 4.02 9.48
N TYR A 101 20.15 3.62 8.59
CA TYR A 101 18.87 4.32 8.42
C TYR A 101 17.96 4.17 9.62
N ASN A 102 17.99 3.04 10.34
CA ASN A 102 17.21 2.90 11.56
C ASN A 102 17.65 3.86 12.68
N GLU A 103 18.93 4.27 12.67
CA GLU A 103 19.48 5.23 13.62
C GLU A 103 19.31 6.68 13.18
N MET A 104 19.50 6.97 11.89
CA MET A 104 19.53 8.35 11.37
C MET A 104 18.17 8.87 10.86
N LEU A 105 17.30 8.01 10.31
CA LEU A 105 16.05 8.43 9.67
C LEU A 105 15.02 8.87 10.71
N ARG A 106 14.62 10.15 10.65
CA ARG A 106 13.66 10.80 11.55
C ARG A 106 12.37 11.19 10.82
N ARG A 107 11.32 11.51 11.60
CA ARG A 107 10.03 11.99 11.06
C ARG A 107 10.15 13.29 10.28
N HIS A 108 11.11 14.14 10.66
CA HIS A 108 11.40 15.38 9.95
C HIS A 108 12.92 15.49 9.81
N MET A 109 13.37 15.75 8.59
CA MET A 109 14.76 16.00 8.24
C MET A 109 14.79 17.08 7.16
N ASN A 110 15.86 17.86 7.12
CA ASN A 110 16.06 18.82 6.03
C ASN A 110 16.84 18.20 4.85
N ASP A 111 16.98 18.96 3.77
CA ASP A 111 17.67 18.57 2.54
C ASP A 111 19.10 18.05 2.79
N SER A 112 19.92 18.83 3.51
CA SER A 112 21.30 18.46 3.84
C SER A 112 21.38 17.19 4.69
N GLU A 113 20.46 17.01 5.63
CA GLU A 113 20.43 15.82 6.50
C GLU A 113 20.09 14.54 5.73
N VAL A 114 19.21 14.61 4.72
CA VAL A 114 18.88 13.44 3.88
C VAL A 114 20.06 13.04 3.01
N ILE A 115 20.70 14.00 2.35
CA ILE A 115 21.89 13.72 1.53
C ILE A 115 23.02 13.16 2.39
N ASP A 116 23.24 13.74 3.58
CA ASP A 116 24.22 13.26 4.55
C ASP A 116 23.91 11.83 5.02
N MET A 117 22.66 11.53 5.36
CA MET A 117 22.25 10.16 5.74
C MET A 117 22.52 9.15 4.62
N VAL A 118 22.22 9.50 3.37
CA VAL A 118 22.49 8.64 2.20
C VAL A 118 23.99 8.53 1.95
N ALA A 119 24.79 9.54 2.27
CA ALA A 119 26.25 9.44 2.18
C ALA A 119 26.85 8.44 3.19
N HIS A 120 26.11 8.06 4.23
CA HIS A 120 26.52 7.03 5.22
C HIS A 120 26.14 5.60 4.82
N SER A 121 25.50 5.40 3.66
CA SER A 121 25.15 4.07 3.16
C SER A 121 26.39 3.18 2.96
N SER A 122 26.31 1.91 3.39
CA SER A 122 27.39 0.94 3.23
C SER A 122 27.68 0.58 1.77
N GLU A 123 26.74 0.84 0.86
CA GLU A 123 26.96 0.79 -0.58
C GLU A 123 28.16 1.64 -1.02
N PHE A 124 28.50 2.70 -0.28
CA PHE A 124 29.61 3.62 -0.57
C PHE A 124 30.85 3.35 0.30
N GLU A 125 30.94 2.19 0.95
CA GLU A 125 32.04 1.86 1.86
C GLU A 125 33.43 1.85 1.18
N ASN A 126 33.49 1.57 -0.12
CA ASN A 126 34.75 1.47 -0.87
C ASN A 126 35.26 2.83 -1.40
N ILE A 127 34.50 3.92 -1.21
CA ILE A 127 34.94 5.26 -1.61
C ILE A 127 36.02 5.74 -0.64
N VAL A 128 37.13 6.24 -1.21
CA VAL A 128 38.27 6.76 -0.46
C VAL A 128 38.49 8.22 -0.85
N VAL A 129 38.92 9.03 0.11
CA VAL A 129 39.33 10.41 -0.14
C VAL A 129 40.78 10.42 -0.61
N ARG A 130 41.06 11.13 -1.70
CA ARG A 130 42.41 11.24 -2.28
C ARG A 130 42.85 12.70 -2.34
N GLU A 131 44.15 12.96 -2.22
CA GLU A 131 44.71 14.31 -2.15
C GLU A 131 44.63 15.04 -3.50
N GLU A 132 44.85 14.32 -4.60
CA GLU A 132 44.83 14.85 -5.96
C GLU A 132 43.45 15.39 -6.39
N GLU A 133 42.39 14.98 -5.69
CA GLU A 133 41.00 15.36 -5.98
C GLU A 133 40.51 16.56 -5.15
N GLN A 134 41.24 16.94 -4.09
CA GLN A 134 40.74 17.91 -3.09
C GLN A 134 40.43 19.29 -3.67
N ASN A 135 41.30 19.79 -4.54
CA ASN A 135 41.13 21.11 -5.16
C ASN A 135 39.86 21.16 -6.02
N GLU A 136 39.58 20.08 -6.77
CA GLU A 136 38.38 19.98 -7.58
C GLU A 136 37.14 19.83 -6.69
N LEU A 137 37.19 18.99 -5.64
CA LEU A 137 36.08 18.85 -4.68
C LEU A 137 35.73 20.18 -4.00
N GLU A 138 36.72 21.01 -3.64
CA GLU A 138 36.49 22.35 -3.11
C GLU A 138 35.82 23.28 -4.12
N MET A 139 36.21 23.20 -5.40
CA MET A 139 35.61 23.97 -6.48
C MET A 139 34.16 23.54 -6.73
N LEU A 140 33.90 22.24 -6.75
CA LEU A 140 32.56 21.66 -6.94
C LEU A 140 31.63 22.03 -5.77
N LEU A 141 32.14 21.98 -4.54
CA LEU A 141 31.40 22.40 -3.34
C LEU A 141 30.90 23.84 -3.44
N ARG A 142 31.68 24.75 -4.04
CA ARG A 142 31.30 26.17 -4.18
C ARG A 142 30.41 26.45 -5.38
N SER A 143 30.53 25.67 -6.45
CA SER A 143 29.89 25.96 -7.74
C SER A 143 28.63 25.15 -8.01
N SER A 144 28.56 23.92 -7.49
CA SER A 144 27.56 22.92 -7.92
C SER A 144 26.72 22.32 -6.77
N CYS A 145 27.09 22.58 -5.51
CA CYS A 145 26.39 22.09 -4.34
C CYS A 145 25.50 23.19 -3.73
N PRO A 146 24.17 23.16 -3.93
CA PRO A 146 23.27 24.13 -3.29
C PRO A 146 23.06 23.88 -1.79
N LEU A 147 23.38 22.68 -1.29
CA LEU A 147 23.15 22.29 0.10
C LEU A 147 24.45 22.22 0.90
N GLU A 148 24.36 22.53 2.19
CA GLU A 148 25.49 22.42 3.11
C GLU A 148 25.98 20.97 3.19
N VAL A 149 27.31 20.79 3.09
CA VAL A 149 27.98 19.48 3.18
C VAL A 149 28.67 19.35 4.52
N LYS A 150 28.18 18.43 5.35
CA LYS A 150 28.78 18.14 6.66
C LYS A 150 30.14 17.45 6.48
N GLY A 151 31.12 17.89 7.27
CA GLY A 151 32.49 17.34 7.26
C GLY A 151 33.39 17.83 6.12
N GLY A 152 32.86 18.51 5.10
CA GLY A 152 33.63 19.09 4.01
C GLY A 152 34.27 18.07 3.04
N PRO A 153 35.07 18.54 2.05
CA PRO A 153 35.57 17.71 0.95
C PRO A 153 36.61 16.66 1.36
N SER A 154 37.28 16.88 2.50
CA SER A 154 38.29 15.96 3.04
C SER A 154 37.68 14.81 3.85
N ASN A 155 36.39 14.88 4.18
CA ASN A 155 35.66 13.79 4.82
C ASN A 155 35.08 12.85 3.76
N LYS A 156 35.11 11.53 4.01
CA LYS A 156 34.54 10.52 3.09
C LYS A 156 33.05 10.77 2.78
N HIS A 157 32.23 10.98 3.80
CA HIS A 157 30.79 11.24 3.64
C HIS A 157 30.55 12.61 3.01
N GLY A 158 31.41 13.59 3.31
CA GLY A 158 31.39 14.89 2.64
C GLY A 158 31.68 14.79 1.15
N LYS A 159 32.71 14.02 0.74
CA LYS A 159 32.99 13.70 -0.67
C LYS A 159 31.80 13.04 -1.35
N ILE A 160 31.19 12.01 -0.74
CA ILE A 160 30.01 11.33 -1.28
C ILE A 160 28.85 12.31 -1.44
N SER A 161 28.60 13.16 -0.42
CA SER A 161 27.55 14.18 -0.46
C SER A 161 27.77 15.17 -1.62
N ILE A 162 28.99 15.65 -1.83
CA ILE A 162 29.34 16.52 -2.96
C ILE A 162 29.00 15.83 -4.29
N LEU A 163 29.40 14.56 -4.45
CA LEU A 163 29.15 13.81 -5.69
C LEU A 163 27.66 13.52 -5.93
N ILE A 164 26.87 13.30 -4.87
CA ILE A 164 25.40 13.19 -4.98
C ILE A 164 24.80 14.51 -5.45
N GLN A 165 25.17 15.63 -4.82
CA GLN A 165 24.66 16.95 -5.22
C GLN A 165 25.07 17.29 -6.65
N LEU A 166 26.32 16.99 -7.02
CA LEU A 166 26.82 17.17 -8.38
C LEU A 166 26.01 16.37 -9.41
N TYR A 167 25.67 15.12 -9.07
CA TYR A 167 24.86 14.26 -9.94
C TYR A 167 23.48 14.86 -10.20
N ILE A 168 22.82 15.41 -9.18
CA ILE A 168 21.52 16.09 -9.33
C ILE A 168 21.70 17.41 -10.10
N SER A 169 22.77 18.16 -9.87
CA SER A 169 23.07 19.42 -10.55
C SER A 169 23.55 19.27 -12.00
N HIS A 170 23.76 18.04 -12.50
CA HIS A 170 24.38 17.79 -13.81
C HIS A 170 25.74 18.48 -14.00
N GLY A 171 26.55 18.57 -12.94
CA GLY A 171 27.86 19.21 -13.03
C GLY A 171 28.92 18.38 -13.76
N SER A 172 29.93 19.06 -14.30
CA SER A 172 31.07 18.43 -14.97
C SER A 172 32.18 18.06 -13.98
N ILE A 173 32.90 16.97 -14.28
CA ILE A 173 34.06 16.49 -13.53
C ILE A 173 35.22 16.36 -14.51
N ASP A 174 36.39 16.85 -14.11
CA ASP A 174 37.62 16.76 -14.87
C ASP A 174 38.48 15.56 -14.40
N THR A 175 38.58 15.33 -13.08
CA THR A 175 39.40 14.24 -12.54
C THR A 175 38.78 12.86 -12.76
N PHE A 176 39.51 11.97 -13.42
CA PHE A 176 39.04 10.62 -13.79
C PHE A 176 38.63 9.77 -12.58
N SER A 177 39.32 9.87 -11.44
CA SER A 177 38.95 9.12 -10.24
C SER A 177 37.60 9.56 -9.66
N LEU A 178 37.30 10.86 -9.69
CA LEU A 178 35.99 11.41 -9.30
C LEU A 178 34.88 10.99 -10.27
N VAL A 179 35.16 10.90 -11.58
CA VAL A 179 34.22 10.38 -12.58
C VAL A 179 33.83 8.93 -12.24
N SER A 180 34.81 8.08 -11.91
CA SER A 180 34.57 6.70 -11.50
C SER A 180 33.74 6.61 -10.21
N ASP A 181 34.08 7.42 -9.21
CA ASP A 181 33.36 7.44 -7.92
C ASP A 181 31.92 7.95 -8.10
N ALA A 182 31.68 8.97 -8.92
CA ALA A 182 30.35 9.47 -9.24
C ALA A 182 29.50 8.45 -9.99
N ALA A 183 30.09 7.71 -10.95
CA ALA A 183 29.43 6.63 -11.66
C ALA A 183 29.03 5.50 -10.70
N TYR A 184 29.92 5.14 -9.77
CA TYR A 184 29.64 4.13 -8.73
C TYR A 184 28.49 4.57 -7.80
N ILE A 185 28.50 5.83 -7.35
CA ILE A 185 27.44 6.38 -6.48
C ILE A 185 26.09 6.40 -7.21
N SER A 186 26.05 6.96 -8.43
CA SER A 186 24.81 7.09 -9.20
C SER A 186 24.15 5.74 -9.53
N ALA A 187 24.93 4.67 -9.69
CA ALA A 187 24.41 3.33 -9.93
C ALA A 187 23.55 2.77 -8.77
N SER A 188 23.76 3.25 -7.54
CA SER A 188 22.99 2.81 -6.35
C SER A 188 22.08 3.88 -5.76
N LEU A 189 22.28 5.16 -6.10
CA LEU A 189 21.57 6.27 -5.49
C LEU A 189 20.05 6.17 -5.66
N ALA A 190 19.55 5.95 -6.88
CA ALA A 190 18.11 5.90 -7.16
C ALA A 190 17.39 4.80 -6.35
N ARG A 191 17.96 3.58 -6.28
CA ARG A 191 17.37 2.48 -5.51
C ARG A 191 17.42 2.72 -3.99
N ILE A 192 18.46 3.38 -3.49
CA ILE A 192 18.57 3.76 -2.07
C ILE A 192 17.49 4.78 -1.71
N MET A 193 17.36 5.85 -2.49
CA MET A 193 16.33 6.87 -2.28
C MET A 193 14.93 6.26 -2.32
N ARG A 194 14.70 5.35 -3.27
CA ARG A 194 13.41 4.68 -3.43
C ARG A 194 13.07 3.75 -2.27
N ALA A 195 14.06 3.03 -1.73
CA ALA A 195 13.88 2.22 -0.53
C ALA A 195 13.51 3.08 0.68
N LEU A 196 14.19 4.22 0.86
CA LEU A 196 13.91 5.15 1.96
C LEU A 196 12.50 5.76 1.84
N PHE A 197 12.08 6.15 0.64
CA PHE A 197 10.70 6.57 0.36
C PHE A 197 9.69 5.50 0.81
N GLU A 198 9.88 4.24 0.40
CA GLU A 198 8.97 3.17 0.81
C GLU A 198 8.99 2.91 2.32
N ILE A 199 10.15 3.05 2.99
CA ILE A 199 10.25 2.95 4.45
C ILE A 199 9.42 4.05 5.11
N CYS A 200 9.54 5.31 4.68
CA CYS A 200 8.75 6.42 5.18
C CYS A 200 7.25 6.20 4.96
N LEU A 201 6.88 5.73 3.76
CA LEU A 201 5.49 5.47 3.39
C LEU A 201 4.86 4.37 4.24
N ARG A 202 5.59 3.27 4.51
CA ARG A 202 5.13 2.17 5.39
C ARG A 202 5.07 2.56 6.86
N ARG A 203 5.91 3.51 7.29
CA ARG A 203 5.83 4.11 8.64
C ARG A 203 4.67 5.11 8.76
N GLY A 204 4.09 5.52 7.62
CA GLY A 204 2.98 6.46 7.56
C GLY A 204 3.37 7.88 7.95
N TRP A 205 4.62 8.29 7.71
CA TRP A 205 5.08 9.67 7.97
C TRP A 205 4.77 10.52 6.73
N SER A 206 3.80 11.44 6.82
CA SER A 206 3.26 12.09 5.62
C SER A 206 4.30 12.99 4.96
N GLU A 207 4.80 13.96 5.71
CA GLU A 207 5.76 14.95 5.21
C GLU A 207 7.03 14.27 4.69
N MET A 208 7.63 13.38 5.49
CA MET A 208 8.88 12.72 5.12
C MET A 208 8.72 11.80 3.90
N SER A 209 7.57 11.13 3.74
CA SER A 209 7.33 10.30 2.56
C SER A 209 7.29 11.14 1.29
N LEU A 210 6.61 12.28 1.34
CA LEU A 210 6.52 13.19 0.21
C LEU A 210 7.87 13.82 -0.11
N PHE A 211 8.60 14.24 0.92
CA PHE A 211 9.95 14.76 0.78
C PHE A 211 10.92 13.75 0.15
N MET A 212 10.91 12.49 0.62
CA MET A 212 11.72 11.44 0.00
C MET A 212 11.29 11.13 -1.44
N LEU A 213 10.00 11.22 -1.76
CA LEU A 213 9.49 11.03 -3.12
C LEU A 213 9.96 12.15 -4.06
N GLU A 214 9.99 13.41 -3.60
CA GLU A 214 10.56 14.53 -4.35
C GLU A 214 12.03 14.29 -4.68
N TYR A 215 12.81 13.82 -3.71
CA TYR A 215 14.21 13.50 -3.94
C TYR A 215 14.43 12.28 -4.83
N CYS A 216 13.54 11.27 -4.79
CA CYS A 216 13.58 10.18 -5.78
C CYS A 216 13.47 10.75 -7.19
N LYS A 217 12.50 11.64 -7.42
CA LYS A 217 12.31 12.29 -8.72
C LYS A 217 13.47 13.20 -9.07
N ALA A 218 14.04 13.91 -8.09
CA ALA A 218 15.18 14.80 -8.29
C ALA A 218 16.42 14.04 -8.76
N VAL A 219 16.67 12.86 -8.18
CA VAL A 219 17.75 11.96 -8.61
C VAL A 219 17.47 11.40 -10.00
N ASP A 220 16.26 10.89 -10.25
CA ASP A 220 15.91 10.26 -11.53
C ASP A 220 15.91 11.26 -12.70
N ARG A 221 15.53 12.51 -12.44
CA ARG A 221 15.45 13.59 -13.43
C ARG A 221 16.68 14.47 -13.47
N GLN A 222 17.54 14.40 -12.45
CA GLN A 222 18.68 15.30 -12.24
C GLN A 222 18.23 16.78 -12.27
N ILE A 223 17.18 17.07 -11.51
CA ILE A 223 16.57 18.39 -11.36
C ILE A 223 16.28 18.59 -9.88
N TRP A 224 16.69 19.73 -9.32
CA TRP A 224 16.42 20.02 -7.91
C TRP A 224 14.95 20.35 -7.65
N PRO A 225 14.40 19.99 -6.47
CA PRO A 225 13.02 20.33 -6.12
C PRO A 225 12.71 21.83 -6.18
N HIS A 226 13.67 22.70 -5.86
CA HIS A 226 13.49 24.15 -5.91
C HIS A 226 13.56 24.76 -7.33
N GLN A 227 13.94 23.98 -8.34
CA GLN A 227 14.01 24.46 -9.73
C GLN A 227 12.65 24.40 -10.42
N HIS A 228 12.50 25.17 -11.51
CA HIS A 228 11.22 25.27 -12.19
C HIS A 228 10.79 23.93 -12.83
N PRO A 229 9.52 23.48 -12.68
CA PRO A 229 9.09 22.14 -13.11
C PRO A 229 9.24 21.89 -14.62
N LEU A 230 9.16 22.95 -15.43
CA LEU A 230 9.36 22.86 -16.89
C LEU A 230 10.79 22.48 -17.30
N ARG A 231 11.77 22.46 -16.38
CA ARG A 231 13.09 21.83 -16.64
C ARG A 231 12.97 20.37 -17.05
N GLN A 232 11.88 19.70 -16.71
CA GLN A 232 11.60 18.32 -17.16
C GLN A 232 11.38 18.22 -18.69
N PHE A 233 11.36 19.35 -19.41
CA PHE A 233 11.35 19.47 -20.87
C PHE A 233 12.61 20.16 -21.43
N ASP A 234 13.74 20.12 -20.71
CA ASP A 234 15.03 20.73 -21.07
C ASP A 234 15.50 20.50 -22.53
N LYS A 235 15.20 19.34 -23.11
CA LYS A 235 15.55 19.02 -24.51
C LYS A 235 14.82 19.88 -25.54
N ASP A 236 13.68 20.46 -25.16
CA ASP A 236 12.85 21.24 -26.07
C ASP A 236 12.71 22.71 -25.63
N LEU A 237 12.87 23.01 -24.33
CA LEU A 237 12.88 24.37 -23.80
C LEU A 237 14.32 24.83 -23.58
N SER A 238 14.73 25.89 -24.28
CA SER A 238 16.07 26.47 -24.13
C SER A 238 16.32 26.93 -22.68
N SER A 239 17.57 26.80 -22.23
CA SER A 239 18.03 27.25 -20.91
C SER A 239 17.71 28.73 -20.62
N GLU A 240 17.70 29.59 -21.64
CA GLU A 240 17.34 31.00 -21.47
C GLU A 240 15.87 31.20 -21.05
N ILE A 241 14.94 30.44 -21.64
CA ILE A 241 13.51 30.48 -21.25
C ILE A 241 13.36 30.01 -19.81
N LEU A 242 13.99 28.88 -19.46
CA LEU A 242 13.91 28.31 -18.12
C LEU A 242 14.48 29.27 -17.06
N ARG A 243 15.64 29.89 -17.33
CA ARG A 243 16.25 30.88 -16.44
C ARG A 243 15.34 32.09 -16.23
N LYS A 244 14.71 32.61 -17.28
CA LYS A 244 13.80 33.76 -17.16
C LYS A 244 12.52 33.43 -16.39
N LEU A 245 12.03 32.19 -16.50
CA LEU A 245 10.89 31.72 -15.68
C LEU A 245 11.28 31.64 -14.20
N GLU A 246 12.48 31.14 -13.91
CA GLU A 246 13.02 31.02 -12.55
C GLU A 246 13.31 32.36 -11.90
N GLU A 247 13.88 33.33 -12.65
CA GLU A 247 14.16 34.68 -12.16
C GLU A 247 12.91 35.42 -11.68
N GLN A 248 11.73 35.04 -12.19
CA GLN A 248 10.46 35.65 -11.83
C GLN A 248 9.62 34.80 -10.86
N ALA A 249 10.09 33.60 -10.49
CA ALA A 249 9.46 32.68 -9.53
C ALA A 249 7.97 32.38 -9.78
N TYR A 250 7.54 32.28 -11.04
CA TYR A 250 6.18 31.85 -11.35
C TYR A 250 6.00 30.34 -11.18
N ASP A 251 4.89 29.93 -10.57
CA ASP A 251 4.48 28.53 -10.52
C ASP A 251 3.70 28.11 -11.78
N LEU A 252 3.41 26.81 -11.87
CA LEU A 252 2.69 26.25 -13.01
C LEU A 252 1.25 26.75 -13.12
N ASP A 253 0.58 26.98 -11.99
CA ASP A 253 -0.82 27.40 -11.97
C ASP A 253 -0.98 28.82 -12.50
N HIS A 254 -0.14 29.76 -12.07
CA HIS A 254 -0.12 31.12 -12.63
C HIS A 254 0.16 31.11 -14.13
N LEU A 255 1.15 30.35 -14.60
CA LEU A 255 1.45 30.23 -16.03
C LEU A 255 0.30 29.58 -16.83
N GLN A 256 -0.48 28.71 -16.19
CA GLN A 256 -1.65 28.08 -16.79
C GLN A 256 -2.82 29.05 -16.97
N GLU A 257 -2.95 30.08 -16.13
CA GLU A 257 -3.98 31.12 -16.27
C GLU A 257 -3.58 32.22 -17.26
N MET A 258 -2.29 32.51 -17.40
CA MET A 258 -1.79 33.59 -18.27
C MET A 258 -2.02 33.34 -19.77
N GLU A 259 -2.26 34.39 -20.55
CA GLU A 259 -2.35 34.29 -22.01
C GLU A 259 -0.98 34.09 -22.66
N GLU A 260 -0.93 33.46 -23.84
CA GLU A 260 0.32 33.18 -24.57
C GLU A 260 1.15 34.44 -24.81
N LYS A 261 0.48 35.58 -25.06
CA LYS A 261 1.11 36.88 -25.28
C LYS A 261 1.78 37.42 -24.01
N ASP A 262 1.13 37.25 -22.86
CA ASP A 262 1.62 37.75 -21.59
C ASP A 262 2.85 36.96 -21.15
N ILE A 263 2.81 35.63 -21.32
CA ILE A 263 3.98 34.77 -21.08
C ILE A 263 5.14 35.19 -21.99
N GLY A 264 4.87 35.45 -23.27
CA GLY A 264 5.89 35.89 -24.24
C GLY A 264 6.54 37.22 -23.87
N THR A 265 5.74 38.19 -23.39
CA THR A 265 6.24 39.47 -22.87
C THR A 265 7.07 39.27 -21.61
N LEU A 266 6.62 38.38 -20.71
CA LEU A 266 7.25 38.08 -19.44
C LEU A 266 8.66 37.53 -19.59
N ILE A 267 8.83 36.51 -20.43
CA ILE A 267 10.15 35.94 -20.74
C ILE A 267 10.92 36.79 -21.78
N ARG A 268 10.40 37.98 -22.13
CA ARG A 268 10.98 38.89 -23.13
C ARG A 268 11.32 38.18 -24.45
N TYR A 269 10.48 37.22 -24.84
CA TYR A 269 10.62 36.39 -26.03
C TYR A 269 9.23 35.93 -26.50
N ALA A 270 8.62 36.74 -27.38
CA ALA A 270 7.23 36.56 -27.79
C ALA A 270 6.91 35.15 -28.37
N PRO A 271 7.74 34.53 -29.23
CA PRO A 271 7.48 33.17 -29.70
C PRO A 271 7.54 32.11 -28.59
N GLY A 272 8.30 32.36 -27.52
CA GLY A 272 8.43 31.44 -26.39
C GLY A 272 7.16 31.32 -25.56
N GLY A 273 6.28 32.34 -25.56
CA GLY A 273 5.00 32.28 -24.84
C GLY A 273 4.11 31.14 -25.34
N ARG A 274 4.00 30.99 -26.67
CA ARG A 274 3.28 29.86 -27.30
C ARG A 274 3.93 28.52 -26.96
N LEU A 275 5.25 28.46 -26.96
CA LEU A 275 6.00 27.24 -26.63
C LEU A 275 5.74 26.81 -25.18
N VAL A 276 5.91 27.72 -24.22
CA VAL A 276 5.64 27.46 -22.80
C VAL A 276 4.19 26.99 -22.61
N LYS A 277 3.21 27.66 -23.22
CA LYS A 277 1.80 27.26 -23.14
C LYS A 277 1.54 25.86 -23.71
N GLN A 278 2.25 25.49 -24.77
CA GLN A 278 2.17 24.15 -25.34
C GLN A 278 2.71 23.09 -24.37
N TYR A 279 3.83 23.33 -23.70
CA TYR A 279 4.43 22.39 -22.74
C TYR A 279 3.63 22.28 -21.43
N LEU A 280 2.99 23.37 -20.98
CA LEU A 280 2.05 23.33 -19.85
C LEU A 280 0.89 22.35 -20.13
N LYS A 281 0.37 22.30 -21.36
CA LYS A 281 -0.67 21.32 -21.74
C LYS A 281 -0.17 19.87 -21.71
N TYR A 282 1.14 19.63 -21.79
CA TYR A 282 1.73 18.30 -21.69
C TYR A 282 2.12 17.94 -20.27
N PHE A 283 2.13 18.90 -19.34
CA PHE A 283 2.51 18.63 -17.96
C PHE A 283 1.41 17.80 -17.27
N PRO A 284 1.75 16.67 -16.61
CA PRO A 284 0.74 15.81 -16.00
C PRO A 284 -0.01 16.52 -14.86
N ARG A 285 -1.34 16.61 -15.00
CA ARG A 285 -2.25 17.18 -14.00
C ARG A 285 -3.48 16.30 -13.86
N ILE A 286 -3.99 16.14 -12.64
CA ILE A 286 -5.22 15.40 -12.39
C ILE A 286 -6.13 16.23 -11.49
N GLN A 287 -7.42 16.24 -11.78
CA GLN A 287 -8.42 16.81 -10.89
C GLN A 287 -8.99 15.72 -10.01
N LEU A 288 -9.18 16.03 -8.73
CA LEU A 288 -9.73 15.13 -7.72
C LEU A 288 -11.11 15.62 -7.28
N SER A 289 -12.03 14.69 -7.09
CA SER A 289 -13.31 14.93 -6.42
C SER A 289 -13.66 13.72 -5.58
N ALA A 290 -14.05 13.90 -4.32
CA ALA A 290 -14.37 12.77 -3.46
C ALA A 290 -15.70 12.94 -2.72
N THR A 291 -16.43 11.84 -2.58
CA THR A 291 -17.62 11.75 -1.73
C THR A 291 -17.33 10.87 -0.54
N VAL A 292 -17.77 11.32 0.64
CA VAL A 292 -17.57 10.62 1.92
C VAL A 292 -18.87 10.02 2.38
N SER A 293 -18.84 8.76 2.81
CA SER A 293 -19.99 8.06 3.37
C SER A 293 -19.58 7.33 4.64
N PRO A 294 -20.08 7.74 5.82
CA PRO A 294 -19.86 7.00 7.05
C PRO A 294 -20.39 5.56 6.97
N ILE A 295 -19.55 4.56 7.20
CA ILE A 295 -19.98 3.16 7.34
C ILE A 295 -20.33 2.89 8.80
N THR A 296 -19.42 3.27 9.70
CA THR A 296 -19.56 3.17 11.15
C THR A 296 -19.10 4.49 11.77
N ARG A 297 -19.09 4.58 13.11
CA ARG A 297 -18.50 5.72 13.81
C ARG A 297 -16.99 5.84 13.68
N THR A 298 -16.32 4.77 13.26
CA THR A 298 -14.86 4.68 13.20
C THR A 298 -14.33 4.46 11.80
N VAL A 299 -15.20 4.26 10.80
CA VAL A 299 -14.82 3.95 9.42
C VAL A 299 -15.65 4.76 8.44
N LEU A 300 -14.94 5.51 7.59
CA LEU A 300 -15.50 6.24 6.47
C LEU A 300 -15.19 5.51 5.17
N LYS A 301 -16.17 5.45 4.27
CA LYS A 301 -15.96 5.10 2.88
C LYS A 301 -15.68 6.37 2.08
N LEU A 302 -14.59 6.35 1.31
CA LEU A 302 -14.25 7.39 0.36
C LEU A 302 -14.40 6.85 -1.06
N ASP A 303 -15.23 7.53 -1.84
CA ASP A 303 -15.36 7.31 -3.28
C ASP A 303 -14.70 8.50 -3.98
N LEU A 304 -13.49 8.30 -4.48
CA LEU A 304 -12.65 9.29 -5.17
C LEU A 304 -12.84 9.15 -6.69
N LEU A 305 -13.05 10.28 -7.36
CA LEU A 305 -13.09 10.45 -8.81
C LEU A 305 -11.83 11.21 -9.24
N ILE A 306 -11.12 10.65 -10.21
CA ILE A 306 -9.86 11.18 -10.72
C ILE A 306 -10.02 11.47 -12.20
N ILE A 307 -9.80 12.73 -12.59
CA ILE A 307 -9.99 13.22 -13.95
C ILE A 307 -8.64 13.72 -14.48
N PRO A 308 -8.01 13.04 -15.45
CA PRO A 308 -6.76 13.51 -16.04
C PRO A 308 -6.97 14.77 -16.89
N GLU A 309 -6.23 15.84 -16.60
CA GLU A 309 -6.33 17.16 -17.25
C GLU A 309 -5.05 17.54 -18.00
N PHE A 310 -4.54 16.66 -18.86
CA PHE A 310 -3.37 16.94 -19.69
C PHE A 310 -3.41 16.22 -21.03
N ILE A 311 -2.61 16.69 -21.99
CA ILE A 311 -2.47 16.09 -23.31
C ILE A 311 -1.36 15.04 -23.28
N TRP A 312 -1.75 13.78 -23.41
CA TRP A 312 -0.80 12.68 -23.47
C TRP A 312 0.10 12.74 -24.71
N LYS A 313 1.40 12.62 -24.47
CA LYS A 313 2.47 12.52 -25.48
C LYS A 313 3.40 11.36 -25.14
N ASP A 314 3.45 10.34 -25.99
CA ASP A 314 4.20 9.11 -25.73
C ASP A 314 5.70 9.36 -25.48
N ARG A 315 6.28 10.40 -26.11
CA ARG A 315 7.67 10.84 -25.89
C ARG A 315 7.98 11.23 -24.43
N PHE A 316 7.02 11.85 -23.74
CA PHE A 316 7.22 12.33 -22.36
C PHE A 316 6.60 11.41 -21.31
N HIS A 317 5.47 10.79 -21.65
CA HIS A 317 4.65 10.02 -20.70
C HIS A 317 4.85 8.50 -20.82
N GLY A 318 5.51 8.03 -21.88
CA GLY A 318 5.68 6.61 -22.13
C GLY A 318 4.35 5.86 -22.27
N THR A 319 4.29 4.67 -21.69
CA THR A 319 3.14 3.75 -21.75
C THR A 319 2.13 3.98 -20.63
N ALA A 320 2.59 4.45 -19.47
CA ALA A 320 1.80 4.65 -18.28
C ALA A 320 2.38 5.76 -17.39
N GLN A 321 1.51 6.42 -16.64
CA GLN A 321 1.84 7.42 -15.64
C GLN A 321 1.31 6.96 -14.29
N ARG A 322 2.18 6.92 -13.28
CA ARG A 322 1.83 6.41 -11.95
C ARG A 322 1.63 7.57 -10.98
N TRP A 323 0.65 7.44 -10.10
CA TRP A 323 0.27 8.44 -9.12
C TRP A 323 0.03 7.77 -7.77
N TRP A 324 0.67 8.28 -6.73
CA TRP A 324 0.37 7.93 -5.36
C TRP A 324 -0.87 8.68 -4.91
N ILE A 325 -1.89 7.93 -4.48
CA ILE A 325 -3.08 8.47 -3.84
C ILE A 325 -2.91 8.26 -2.34
N LEU A 326 -2.75 9.36 -1.59
CA LEU A 326 -2.51 9.37 -0.17
C LEU A 326 -3.70 10.04 0.52
N VAL A 327 -4.20 9.44 1.61
CA VAL A 327 -5.11 10.14 2.53
C VAL A 327 -4.37 10.41 3.82
N GLU A 328 -4.18 11.70 4.09
CA GLU A 328 -3.32 12.20 5.14
C GLU A 328 -4.09 13.09 6.13
N ASP A 329 -3.55 13.09 7.34
CA ASP A 329 -3.94 13.92 8.46
C ASP A 329 -2.80 14.84 8.80
N SER A 330 -2.97 16.13 8.49
CA SER A 330 -1.94 17.14 8.71
C SER A 330 -1.67 17.39 10.20
N GLU A 331 -2.64 17.13 11.08
CA GLU A 331 -2.46 17.36 12.52
C GLU A 331 -1.59 16.27 13.15
N ASN A 332 -1.73 15.04 12.67
CA ASN A 332 -1.02 13.87 13.21
C ASN A 332 0.22 13.46 12.39
N ASP A 333 0.51 14.15 11.28
CA ASP A 333 1.51 13.78 10.26
C ASP A 333 1.42 12.28 9.92
N HIS A 334 0.20 11.85 9.57
CA HIS A 334 -0.07 10.44 9.34
C HIS A 334 -0.80 10.15 8.04
N ILE A 335 -0.33 9.12 7.33
CA ILE A 335 -0.98 8.57 6.14
C ILE A 335 -1.88 7.41 6.56
N TYR A 336 -3.20 7.58 6.45
CA TYR A 336 -4.18 6.53 6.75
C TYR A 336 -4.39 5.55 5.60
N HIS A 337 -4.20 6.01 4.36
CA HIS A 337 -4.35 5.19 3.17
C HIS A 337 -3.35 5.61 2.10
N SER A 338 -2.73 4.62 1.45
CA SER A 338 -1.86 4.83 0.29
C SER A 338 -2.11 3.77 -0.77
N GLU A 339 -2.28 4.20 -2.02
CA GLU A 339 -2.44 3.32 -3.18
C GLU A 339 -1.71 3.91 -4.41
N LEU A 340 -1.13 3.04 -5.24
CA LEU A 340 -0.46 3.44 -6.49
C LEU A 340 -1.41 3.26 -7.69
N LEU A 341 -1.95 4.35 -8.18
CA LEU A 341 -2.76 4.40 -9.40
C LEU A 341 -1.87 4.39 -10.64
N THR A 342 -2.23 3.59 -11.64
CA THR A 342 -1.58 3.60 -12.96
C THR A 342 -2.55 4.12 -14.03
N LEU A 343 -2.26 5.31 -14.58
CA LEU A 343 -2.97 5.92 -15.70
C LEU A 343 -2.33 5.50 -17.03
N THR A 344 -3.15 5.12 -18.00
CA THR A 344 -2.70 4.79 -19.36
C THR A 344 -3.28 5.76 -20.38
N LYS A 345 -2.70 5.83 -21.57
CA LYS A 345 -3.22 6.68 -22.66
C LYS A 345 -4.70 6.44 -22.99
N ARG A 346 -5.19 5.20 -22.86
CA ARG A 346 -6.61 4.85 -23.11
C ARG A 346 -7.54 5.48 -22.08
N MET A 347 -7.05 5.64 -20.86
CA MET A 347 -7.76 6.20 -19.71
C MET A 347 -7.89 7.74 -19.77
N MET A 348 -7.23 8.40 -20.74
CA MET A 348 -7.29 9.86 -20.94
C MET A 348 -8.55 10.33 -21.70
N ARG A 349 -9.24 9.43 -22.40
CA ARG A 349 -10.41 9.77 -23.24
C ARG A 349 -11.72 9.17 -22.73
N GLY A 350 -11.70 8.63 -21.50
CA GLY A 350 -12.81 7.89 -20.90
C GLY A 350 -13.47 8.65 -19.76
N ASP A 351 -14.39 7.96 -19.10
CA ASP A 351 -15.05 8.44 -17.88
C ASP A 351 -14.03 8.65 -16.74
N PRO A 352 -14.35 9.51 -15.75
CA PRO A 352 -13.54 9.69 -14.54
C PRO A 352 -13.20 8.35 -13.88
N HIS A 353 -11.95 8.21 -13.43
CA HIS A 353 -11.50 7.00 -12.75
C HIS A 353 -12.04 7.00 -11.33
N LYS A 354 -12.85 5.99 -10.99
CA LYS A 354 -13.40 5.83 -9.65
C LYS A 354 -12.53 4.89 -8.81
N LEU A 355 -12.03 5.39 -7.69
CA LEU A 355 -11.35 4.64 -6.64
C LEU A 355 -12.23 4.62 -5.38
N SER A 356 -12.42 3.46 -4.77
CA SER A 356 -13.24 3.30 -3.56
C SER A 356 -12.43 2.61 -2.48
N PHE A 357 -12.25 3.28 -1.34
CA PHE A 357 -11.47 2.75 -0.22
C PHE A 357 -12.05 3.25 1.11
N THR A 358 -11.55 2.70 2.21
CA THR A 358 -12.03 3.05 3.57
C THR A 358 -10.90 3.63 4.39
N VAL A 359 -11.21 4.67 5.16
CA VAL A 359 -10.28 5.31 6.09
C VAL A 359 -10.87 5.32 7.50
N PRO A 360 -10.04 5.18 8.54
CA PRO A 360 -10.50 5.35 9.90
C PRO A 360 -10.84 6.82 10.18
N ILE A 361 -11.75 7.06 11.13
CA ILE A 361 -11.96 8.35 11.77
C ILE A 361 -11.97 8.15 13.29
N PHE A 362 -11.36 9.08 14.01
CA PHE A 362 -11.20 9.00 15.47
C PHE A 362 -11.99 10.12 16.16
N GLU A 363 -12.32 9.91 17.43
CA GLU A 363 -12.92 10.93 18.31
C GLU A 363 -11.83 11.45 19.28
N PRO A 364 -11.64 12.78 19.46
CA PRO A 364 -12.37 13.87 18.80
C PRO A 364 -12.07 13.94 17.29
N HIS A 365 -13.08 14.31 16.50
CA HIS A 365 -12.93 14.34 15.04
C HIS A 365 -11.95 15.45 14.63
N PRO A 366 -10.97 15.14 13.77
CA PRO A 366 -10.16 16.17 13.15
C PRO A 366 -11.05 17.06 12.27
N PRO A 367 -10.66 18.32 12.00
CA PRO A 367 -11.46 19.21 11.17
C PRO A 367 -11.59 18.70 9.73
N GLN A 368 -10.51 18.12 9.22
CA GLN A 368 -10.42 17.64 7.85
C GLN A 368 -9.32 16.61 7.64
N TYR A 369 -9.48 15.80 6.61
CA TYR A 369 -8.38 15.05 5.98
C TYR A 369 -8.08 15.62 4.61
N TYR A 370 -6.92 15.26 4.07
CA TYR A 370 -6.53 15.62 2.70
C TYR A 370 -6.34 14.36 1.89
N ILE A 371 -6.85 14.37 0.66
CA ILE A 371 -6.45 13.43 -0.38
C ILE A 371 -5.39 14.13 -1.20
N ARG A 372 -4.17 13.62 -1.19
CA ARG A 372 -3.07 14.08 -2.03
C ARG A 372 -2.83 13.06 -3.12
N ALA A 373 -2.83 13.50 -4.37
CA ALA A 373 -2.43 12.69 -5.50
C ALA A 373 -1.14 13.23 -6.08
N VAL A 374 -0.05 12.47 -5.96
CA VAL A 374 1.30 12.91 -6.34
C VAL A 374 1.83 11.99 -7.42
N SER A 375 2.31 12.56 -8.52
CA SER A 375 2.95 11.79 -9.59
C SER A 375 4.14 11.03 -9.04
N ASP A 376 4.36 9.82 -9.51
CA ASP A 376 5.51 9.00 -9.10
C ASP A 376 6.82 9.44 -9.74
N SER A 377 6.74 10.15 -10.88
CA SER A 377 7.90 10.39 -11.78
C SER A 377 8.05 11.84 -12.25
N TRP A 378 7.10 12.71 -11.91
CA TRP A 378 7.14 14.13 -12.26
C TRP A 378 7.24 14.99 -11.00
N LEU A 379 8.23 15.88 -10.98
CA LEU A 379 8.39 16.91 -9.95
C LEU A 379 7.25 17.92 -10.10
N HIS A 380 6.66 18.35 -8.97
CA HIS A 380 5.56 19.33 -8.89
C HIS A 380 4.25 18.94 -9.58
N ALA A 381 4.13 17.71 -10.06
CA ALA A 381 2.87 17.16 -10.54
C ALA A 381 2.12 16.54 -9.34
N GLU A 382 1.35 17.37 -8.65
CA GLU A 382 0.52 16.97 -7.53
C GLU A 382 -0.83 17.68 -7.55
N SER A 383 -1.80 17.12 -6.82
CA SER A 383 -3.15 17.64 -6.72
C SER A 383 -3.74 17.28 -5.38
N PHE A 384 -4.57 18.17 -4.84
CA PHE A 384 -5.06 18.08 -3.47
C PHE A 384 -6.58 18.18 -3.43
N TYR A 385 -7.20 17.45 -2.52
CA TYR A 385 -8.62 17.56 -2.23
C TYR A 385 -8.87 17.50 -0.73
N THR A 386 -9.51 18.54 -0.18
CA THR A 386 -9.82 18.61 1.25
C THR A 386 -11.15 17.94 1.55
N ILE A 387 -11.13 17.04 2.53
CA ILE A 387 -12.30 16.38 3.08
C ILE A 387 -12.67 17.08 4.39
N SER A 388 -13.70 17.91 4.36
CA SER A 388 -14.21 18.55 5.59
C SER A 388 -15.17 17.64 6.35
N PHE A 389 -15.01 17.57 7.68
CA PHE A 389 -15.88 16.80 8.57
C PHE A 389 -16.89 17.65 9.35
N HIS A 390 -16.97 18.96 9.11
CA HIS A 390 -17.86 19.86 9.87
C HIS A 390 -19.33 19.45 9.86
N ASN A 391 -19.81 18.86 8.77
CA ASN A 391 -21.20 18.40 8.61
C ASN A 391 -21.33 16.88 8.53
N LEU A 392 -20.33 16.14 9.04
CA LEU A 392 -20.32 14.68 8.97
C LEU A 392 -21.22 14.09 10.05
N THR A 393 -22.42 13.65 9.68
CA THR A 393 -23.31 12.91 10.57
C THR A 393 -22.90 11.44 10.62
N LEU A 394 -22.25 11.03 11.71
CA LEU A 394 -21.91 9.62 11.93
C LEU A 394 -23.13 8.80 12.41
N PRO A 395 -23.24 7.52 12.02
CA PRO A 395 -24.25 6.62 12.53
C PRO A 395 -24.21 6.52 14.06
N GLU A 396 -25.35 6.21 14.69
CA GLU A 396 -25.38 5.96 16.13
C GLU A 396 -24.58 4.71 16.50
N ALA A 397 -23.91 4.74 17.65
CA ALA A 397 -23.06 3.65 18.14
C ALA A 397 -23.83 2.40 18.58
N ARG A 398 -25.16 2.45 18.59
CA ARG A 398 -25.99 1.49 19.32
C ARG A 398 -26.13 0.18 18.53
N THR A 399 -25.18 -0.72 18.71
CA THR A 399 -25.36 -2.14 18.43
C THR A 399 -25.60 -2.86 19.76
N SER A 400 -26.87 -2.99 20.15
CA SER A 400 -27.23 -3.92 21.22
C SER A 400 -27.25 -5.33 20.64
N HIS A 401 -26.23 -6.13 20.93
CA HIS A 401 -26.30 -7.57 20.68
C HIS A 401 -27.14 -8.20 21.79
N THR A 402 -28.04 -9.11 21.43
CA THR A 402 -28.74 -9.93 22.43
C THR A 402 -27.71 -10.85 23.09
N GLU A 403 -27.58 -10.76 24.42
CA GLU A 403 -26.68 -11.64 25.15
C GLU A 403 -27.07 -13.11 24.95
N LEU A 404 -26.05 -13.94 24.74
CA LEU A 404 -26.22 -15.38 24.71
C LEU A 404 -26.29 -15.86 26.16
N LEU A 405 -27.48 -16.26 26.59
CA LEU A 405 -27.74 -16.75 27.92
C LEU A 405 -27.09 -18.13 28.11
N ASP A 406 -26.51 -18.38 29.28
CA ASP A 406 -25.97 -19.68 29.67
C ASP A 406 -27.10 -20.66 30.04
N LEU A 407 -27.85 -21.05 29.02
CA LEU A 407 -28.96 -21.99 29.13
C LEU A 407 -28.43 -23.41 29.11
N LYS A 408 -29.09 -24.30 29.86
CA LYS A 408 -28.85 -25.74 29.75
C LYS A 408 -29.11 -26.17 28.30
N PRO A 409 -28.16 -26.87 27.64
CA PRO A 409 -28.33 -27.33 26.27
C PRO A 409 -29.66 -28.07 26.10
N LEU A 410 -30.43 -27.69 25.08
CA LEU A 410 -31.75 -28.25 24.86
C LEU A 410 -31.63 -29.60 24.14
N PRO A 411 -32.13 -30.72 24.70
CA PRO A 411 -32.06 -32.01 24.03
C PRO A 411 -32.99 -32.05 22.82
N VAL A 412 -32.63 -32.83 21.81
CA VAL A 412 -33.43 -33.02 20.57
C VAL A 412 -34.83 -33.56 20.87
N SER A 413 -34.99 -34.34 21.96
CA SER A 413 -36.29 -34.81 22.46
C SER A 413 -37.28 -33.69 22.80
N SER A 414 -36.82 -32.45 22.93
CA SER A 414 -37.69 -31.28 23.12
C SER A 414 -38.55 -30.96 21.90
N LEU A 415 -38.27 -31.57 20.73
CA LEU A 415 -39.13 -31.48 19.55
C LEU A 415 -40.48 -32.17 19.73
N GLY A 416 -40.59 -33.15 20.64
CA GLY A 416 -41.83 -33.87 20.97
C GLY A 416 -42.40 -34.67 19.80
N ASN A 417 -41.55 -35.12 18.86
CA ASN A 417 -41.96 -35.87 17.68
C ASN A 417 -40.81 -36.77 17.21
N ASN A 418 -40.97 -38.08 17.41
CA ASN A 418 -39.95 -39.08 17.06
C ASN A 418 -39.46 -38.99 15.60
N LYS A 419 -40.32 -38.58 14.65
CA LYS A 419 -39.92 -38.41 13.25
C LYS A 419 -39.01 -37.21 13.04
N TYR A 420 -39.19 -36.16 13.84
CA TYR A 420 -38.37 -34.94 13.77
C TYR A 420 -37.07 -35.12 14.53
N GLU A 421 -37.11 -35.83 15.65
CA GLU A 421 -35.93 -36.19 16.43
C GLU A 421 -34.95 -37.02 15.59
N ALA A 422 -35.45 -37.97 14.79
CA ALA A 422 -34.65 -38.79 13.90
C ALA A 422 -33.97 -38.02 12.75
N LEU A 423 -34.31 -36.74 12.52
CA LEU A 423 -33.67 -35.91 11.50
C LEU A 423 -32.27 -35.43 11.92
N TYR A 424 -31.97 -35.45 13.22
CA TYR A 424 -30.79 -34.84 13.80
C TYR A 424 -29.85 -35.89 14.39
N ASN A 425 -28.58 -35.87 13.96
CA ASN A 425 -27.54 -36.82 14.40
C ASN A 425 -26.79 -36.36 15.67
N PHE A 426 -27.31 -35.36 16.38
CA PHE A 426 -26.73 -34.81 17.61
C PHE A 426 -27.74 -34.94 18.75
N SER A 427 -27.26 -34.93 20.00
CA SER A 427 -28.11 -35.10 21.18
C SER A 427 -28.75 -33.80 21.67
N HIS A 428 -28.05 -32.67 21.54
CA HIS A 428 -28.47 -31.37 22.04
C HIS A 428 -28.27 -30.27 21.00
N PHE A 429 -29.18 -29.31 20.97
CA PHE A 429 -29.04 -28.07 20.22
C PHE A 429 -27.93 -27.21 20.81
N ASN A 430 -27.26 -26.43 19.95
CA ASN A 430 -26.24 -25.50 20.40
C ASN A 430 -26.85 -24.34 21.23
N PRO A 431 -26.05 -23.50 21.92
CA PRO A 431 -26.59 -22.44 22.77
C PRO A 431 -27.50 -21.44 22.03
N ILE A 432 -27.18 -21.05 20.80
CA ILE A 432 -27.98 -20.12 20.00
C ILE A 432 -29.35 -20.74 19.66
N GLN A 433 -29.33 -21.99 19.20
CA GLN A 433 -30.52 -22.76 18.87
C GLN A 433 -31.37 -22.99 20.13
N THR A 434 -30.74 -23.31 21.26
CA THR A 434 -31.40 -23.48 22.57
C THR A 434 -32.14 -22.21 22.99
N GLN A 435 -31.49 -21.06 22.93
CA GLN A 435 -32.08 -19.78 23.30
C GLN A 435 -33.24 -19.36 22.40
N ILE A 436 -33.14 -19.63 21.10
CA ILE A 436 -34.17 -19.22 20.13
C ILE A 436 -35.25 -20.28 19.88
N PHE A 437 -35.07 -21.50 20.41
CA PHE A 437 -35.94 -22.64 20.16
C PHE A 437 -37.41 -22.34 20.45
N HIS A 438 -37.69 -21.75 21.62
CA HIS A 438 -39.06 -21.45 22.03
C HIS A 438 -39.75 -20.51 21.04
N ILE A 439 -39.06 -19.48 20.56
CA ILE A 439 -39.65 -18.52 19.61
C ILE A 439 -39.91 -19.20 18.27
N LEU A 440 -38.97 -19.99 17.74
CA LEU A 440 -39.10 -20.62 16.42
C LEU A 440 -40.05 -21.81 16.40
N TYR A 441 -40.12 -22.59 17.48
CA TYR A 441 -40.87 -23.84 17.52
C TYR A 441 -42.22 -23.71 18.25
N HIS A 442 -42.35 -22.76 19.20
CA HIS A 442 -43.57 -22.56 19.99
C HIS A 442 -44.34 -21.26 19.69
N THR A 443 -43.82 -20.33 18.88
CA THR A 443 -44.54 -19.11 18.47
C THR A 443 -44.55 -18.88 16.95
N ASP A 444 -45.44 -18.00 16.47
CA ASP A 444 -45.54 -17.59 15.05
C ASP A 444 -44.96 -16.18 14.80
N ASN A 445 -44.09 -15.71 15.70
CA ASN A 445 -43.47 -14.40 15.59
C ASN A 445 -42.42 -14.37 14.47
N ASN A 446 -42.31 -13.23 13.80
CA ASN A 446 -41.20 -12.99 12.87
C ASN A 446 -39.88 -12.88 13.65
N VAL A 447 -38.85 -13.57 13.18
CA VAL A 447 -37.55 -13.65 13.85
C VAL A 447 -36.43 -13.13 12.94
N LEU A 448 -35.60 -12.23 13.48
CA LEU A 448 -34.32 -11.84 12.89
C LEU A 448 -33.18 -12.53 13.66
N LEU A 449 -32.49 -13.48 13.03
CA LEU A 449 -31.35 -14.17 13.63
C LEU A 449 -30.03 -13.74 12.98
N GLY A 450 -29.33 -12.81 13.65
CA GLY A 450 -27.96 -12.44 13.32
C GLY A 450 -26.95 -13.27 14.11
N ALA A 451 -26.28 -14.22 13.47
CA ALA A 451 -25.23 -15.03 14.09
C ALA A 451 -24.09 -15.34 13.09
N PRO A 452 -22.86 -15.60 13.56
CA PRO A 452 -21.73 -15.98 12.70
C PRO A 452 -22.01 -17.19 11.80
N THR A 453 -21.29 -17.29 10.69
CA THR A 453 -21.32 -18.49 9.83
C THR A 453 -20.81 -19.69 10.62
N GLY A 454 -21.49 -20.83 10.50
CA GLY A 454 -21.21 -22.03 11.30
C GLY A 454 -22.01 -22.15 12.60
N SER A 455 -22.68 -21.09 13.06
CA SER A 455 -23.50 -21.11 14.29
C SER A 455 -24.83 -21.89 14.18
N GLY A 456 -25.06 -22.62 13.09
CA GLY A 456 -26.25 -23.47 12.94
C GLY A 456 -27.55 -22.74 12.60
N LYS A 457 -27.49 -21.56 11.96
CA LYS A 457 -28.66 -20.79 11.50
C LYS A 457 -29.62 -21.59 10.61
N THR A 458 -29.10 -22.54 9.84
CA THR A 458 -29.92 -23.42 8.99
C THR A 458 -30.86 -24.29 9.80
N ILE A 459 -30.38 -24.86 10.91
CA ILE A 459 -31.20 -25.68 11.83
C ILE A 459 -32.27 -24.79 12.49
N SER A 460 -31.94 -23.54 12.83
CA SER A 460 -32.94 -22.57 13.30
C SER A 460 -34.06 -22.36 12.27
N ALA A 461 -33.72 -22.23 10.98
CA ALA A 461 -34.73 -22.16 9.92
C ALA A 461 -35.56 -23.46 9.84
N GLU A 462 -34.94 -24.63 9.99
CA GLU A 462 -35.64 -25.92 10.01
C GLU A 462 -36.63 -26.03 11.17
N LEU A 463 -36.29 -25.56 12.38
CA LEU A 463 -37.22 -25.53 13.51
C LEU A 463 -38.53 -24.81 13.15
N ALA A 464 -38.44 -23.66 12.48
CA ALA A 464 -39.62 -22.93 12.00
C ALA A 464 -40.41 -23.73 10.93
N MET A 465 -39.72 -24.47 10.05
CA MET A 465 -40.38 -25.36 9.09
C MET A 465 -41.11 -26.51 9.76
N LEU A 466 -40.47 -27.15 10.74
CA LEU A 466 -41.05 -28.27 11.50
C LEU A 466 -42.29 -27.83 12.28
N ARG A 467 -42.27 -26.63 12.87
CA ARG A 467 -43.46 -26.01 13.48
C ARG A 467 -44.59 -25.89 12.47
N LEU A 468 -44.33 -25.27 11.30
CA LEU A 468 -45.35 -25.09 10.26
C LEU A 468 -45.94 -26.43 9.81
N PHE A 469 -45.10 -27.46 9.64
CA PHE A 469 -45.56 -28.79 9.24
C PHE A 469 -46.42 -29.48 10.30
N ASN A 470 -46.24 -29.15 11.59
CA ASN A 470 -47.10 -29.62 12.68
C ASN A 470 -48.41 -28.84 12.76
N THR A 471 -48.38 -27.51 12.69
CA THR A 471 -49.54 -26.67 12.96
C THR A 471 -50.42 -26.46 11.71
N GLN A 472 -49.81 -26.41 10.53
CA GLN A 472 -50.47 -26.13 9.26
C GLN A 472 -49.89 -27.02 8.13
N PRO A 473 -50.23 -28.34 8.10
CA PRO A 473 -49.56 -29.32 7.23
C PRO A 473 -49.62 -29.04 5.72
N ASP A 474 -50.64 -28.29 5.28
CA ASP A 474 -50.93 -27.96 3.87
C ASP A 474 -50.26 -26.66 3.39
N MET A 475 -49.63 -25.92 4.30
CA MET A 475 -48.94 -24.67 3.96
C MET A 475 -47.57 -24.91 3.30
N LYS A 476 -47.06 -23.87 2.64
CA LYS A 476 -45.80 -23.91 1.88
C LYS A 476 -44.74 -23.05 2.56
N VAL A 477 -43.49 -23.54 2.52
CA VAL A 477 -42.30 -22.79 2.93
C VAL A 477 -41.57 -22.29 1.69
N ILE A 478 -41.16 -21.02 1.70
CA ILE A 478 -40.24 -20.46 0.69
C ILE A 478 -38.92 -20.12 1.38
N TYR A 479 -37.86 -20.83 0.99
CA TYR A 479 -36.50 -20.54 1.44
C TYR A 479 -35.75 -19.74 0.37
N ILE A 480 -35.22 -18.59 0.76
CA ILE A 480 -34.51 -17.66 -0.14
C ILE A 480 -33.05 -17.57 0.32
N ALA A 481 -32.13 -17.72 -0.63
CA ALA A 481 -30.71 -17.48 -0.40
C ALA A 481 -30.12 -16.66 -1.57
N PRO A 482 -29.12 -15.80 -1.33
CA PRO A 482 -28.61 -14.86 -2.33
C PRO A 482 -27.81 -15.55 -3.46
N MET A 483 -27.33 -16.78 -3.22
CA MET A 483 -26.45 -17.49 -4.16
C MET A 483 -27.02 -18.84 -4.55
N LYS A 484 -26.98 -19.13 -5.86
CA LYS A 484 -27.41 -20.41 -6.45
C LYS A 484 -26.66 -21.62 -5.88
N ALA A 485 -25.39 -21.45 -5.48
CA ALA A 485 -24.60 -22.51 -4.85
C ALA A 485 -25.20 -22.94 -3.50
N ILE A 486 -25.51 -21.97 -2.63
CA ILE A 486 -26.13 -22.22 -1.32
C ILE A 486 -27.49 -22.91 -1.49
N VAL A 487 -28.31 -22.45 -2.43
CA VAL A 487 -29.61 -23.08 -2.70
C VAL A 487 -29.46 -24.54 -3.14
N ARG A 488 -28.50 -24.85 -4.03
CA ARG A 488 -28.25 -26.22 -4.49
C ARG A 488 -27.76 -27.14 -3.36
N GLU A 489 -26.85 -26.64 -2.54
CA GLU A 489 -26.34 -27.37 -1.38
C GLU A 489 -27.48 -27.71 -0.41
N ARG A 490 -28.28 -26.70 -0.02
CA ARG A 490 -29.43 -26.88 0.86
C ARG A 490 -30.49 -27.79 0.24
N MET A 491 -30.71 -27.71 -1.07
CA MET A 491 -31.64 -28.60 -1.78
C MET A 491 -31.18 -30.06 -1.71
N ASN A 492 -29.90 -30.35 -1.94
CA ASN A 492 -29.39 -31.71 -1.88
C ASN A 492 -29.47 -32.29 -0.46
N ASP A 493 -29.18 -31.47 0.54
CA ASP A 493 -29.24 -31.82 1.95
C ASP A 493 -30.69 -32.09 2.39
N TRP A 494 -31.59 -31.11 2.25
CA TRP A 494 -32.99 -31.25 2.63
C TRP A 494 -33.73 -32.31 1.83
N ARG A 495 -33.41 -32.52 0.55
CA ARG A 495 -34.03 -33.59 -0.25
C ARG A 495 -33.83 -34.96 0.40
N LYS A 496 -32.63 -35.23 0.93
CA LYS A 496 -32.29 -36.51 1.55
C LYS A 496 -32.78 -36.59 2.99
N HIS A 497 -32.51 -35.56 3.78
CA HIS A 497 -32.70 -35.64 5.23
C HIS A 497 -34.09 -35.22 5.69
N LEU A 498 -34.70 -34.21 5.08
CA LEU A 498 -35.96 -33.61 5.55
C LEU A 498 -37.15 -34.01 4.70
N VAL A 499 -37.06 -33.82 3.38
CA VAL A 499 -38.16 -34.02 2.43
C VAL A 499 -38.55 -35.49 2.30
N ALA A 500 -37.56 -36.37 2.12
CA ALA A 500 -37.80 -37.81 2.00
C ALA A 500 -38.37 -38.41 3.29
N GLN A 501 -37.80 -38.05 4.45
CA GLN A 501 -38.21 -38.58 5.76
C GLN A 501 -39.61 -38.10 6.18
N LEU A 502 -39.99 -36.87 5.82
CA LEU A 502 -41.28 -36.28 6.18
C LEU A 502 -42.36 -36.42 5.10
N GLY A 503 -42.05 -37.06 3.97
CA GLY A 503 -42.99 -37.22 2.85
C GLY A 503 -43.44 -35.90 2.21
N LYS A 504 -42.62 -34.84 2.30
CA LYS A 504 -42.93 -33.52 1.74
C LYS A 504 -42.49 -33.42 0.28
N LYS A 505 -42.87 -32.33 -0.41
CA LYS A 505 -42.45 -32.04 -1.79
C LYS A 505 -41.60 -30.77 -1.81
N MET A 506 -40.46 -30.82 -2.49
CA MET A 506 -39.55 -29.68 -2.64
C MET A 506 -39.33 -29.36 -4.12
N ARG A 507 -39.38 -28.06 -4.46
CA ARG A 507 -39.07 -27.53 -5.79
C ARG A 507 -38.07 -26.39 -5.66
N ILE A 508 -37.23 -26.23 -6.68
CA ILE A 508 -36.27 -25.12 -6.78
C ILE A 508 -36.71 -24.20 -7.91
N GLN A 509 -36.68 -22.90 -7.65
CA GLN A 509 -36.84 -21.87 -8.66
C GLN A 509 -35.64 -20.93 -8.55
N ILE A 510 -34.90 -20.78 -9.65
CA ILE A 510 -33.78 -19.84 -9.74
C ILE A 510 -34.30 -18.60 -10.44
N VAL A 511 -34.45 -17.52 -9.69
CA VAL A 511 -34.80 -16.21 -10.24
C VAL A 511 -33.49 -15.45 -10.48
N CYS A 512 -33.11 -15.31 -11.75
CA CYS A 512 -32.06 -14.37 -12.11
C CYS A 512 -32.65 -12.97 -12.13
N THR A 513 -32.56 -12.25 -11.01
CA THR A 513 -32.73 -10.81 -11.02
C THR A 513 -31.56 -10.18 -11.76
N LYS A 514 -31.70 -9.97 -13.07
CA LYS A 514 -31.02 -8.85 -13.72
C LYS A 514 -31.65 -7.59 -13.13
N VAL A 515 -31.12 -7.11 -12.01
CA VAL A 515 -31.41 -5.75 -11.56
C VAL A 515 -30.66 -4.82 -12.51
N SER A 516 -31.25 -4.59 -13.68
CA SER A 516 -30.93 -3.43 -14.48
C SER A 516 -31.47 -2.24 -13.69
N ILE A 517 -30.60 -1.57 -12.93
CA ILE A 517 -30.88 -0.22 -12.45
C ILE A 517 -30.86 0.69 -13.68
N GLN A 518 -31.92 0.64 -14.49
CA GLN A 518 -32.21 1.63 -15.51
C GLN A 518 -33.29 2.53 -14.92
N ARG A 519 -32.87 3.77 -14.62
CA ARG A 519 -33.74 4.89 -14.27
C ARG A 519 -34.98 4.91 -15.16
N ARG A 520 -36.16 4.74 -14.58
CA ARG A 520 -37.41 5.31 -15.09
C ARG A 520 -38.15 5.96 -13.93
N MET A 521 -37.79 7.22 -13.66
CA MET A 521 -38.76 8.18 -13.16
C MET A 521 -39.63 8.57 -14.36
N GLU A 522 -40.78 7.92 -14.52
CA GLU A 522 -41.89 8.51 -15.26
C GLU A 522 -42.90 9.02 -14.23
N ILE A 523 -42.87 10.33 -14.05
CA ILE A 523 -43.89 11.10 -13.36
C ILE A 523 -45.17 10.95 -14.19
N ARG A 524 -46.17 10.23 -13.66
CA ARG A 524 -47.55 10.36 -14.15
C ARG A 524 -48.24 11.43 -13.32
N GLY A 525 -48.57 12.55 -13.97
CA GLY A 525 -49.46 13.56 -13.40
C GLY A 525 -50.88 13.02 -13.21
N PRO A 526 -51.68 13.65 -12.34
CA PRO A 526 -53.04 13.20 -12.04
C PRO A 526 -54.01 13.64 -13.14
N ASN A 527 -54.97 12.76 -13.45
CA ASN A 527 -56.24 13.17 -14.06
C ASN A 527 -57.10 13.88 -13.02
#